data_AF-A0A1H3LS72-F1
#
_entry.id   AF-A0A1H3LS72-F1
#
_cell.length_a   1.000
_cell.length_b   1.000
_cell.length_c   1.000
_cell.angle_alpha   90.00
_cell.angle_beta   90.00
_cell.angle_gamma   90.00
#
_symmetry.space_group_name_H-M   'P 1'
#
loop_
_entity.id
_entity.type
_entity.pdbx_description
1 polymer ?
#
loop_
_entity_poly.entity_id
_entity_poly.type
_entity_poly.pdbx_seq_one_letter_code
_entity_poly.pdbx_strand_id
1 'polypeptide(L)'
;MTKEKGNSMDEIVQEVLYRLGKIQKAFVIEEVEYPSEILKNAGYLQWLRDIETLEKGMTLWLPGMTRYQMMSIANGLPDDRVSTWCLEALLKGVTVCLRREDLTFLPENHEDSPLLRKHTEALELLTGSGLKLVENNAFEAEKDQSESFLYYRKKLLNEKTARNWKQKAVKEVMIDPKTIVTPLAADVLREGQIKWCKE
;
A
#
# COMPACT_ATOMS: atom_id res chain seq x y z
N MET A 1 15.93 -11.15 12.72
CA MET A 1 17.01 -10.13 12.71
C MET A 1 17.15 -9.55 14.11
N THR A 2 18.39 -9.45 14.59
CA THR A 2 18.78 -9.03 15.94
C THR A 2 18.38 -7.58 16.21
N LYS A 3 17.67 -7.37 17.34
CA LYS A 3 17.33 -6.07 17.90
C LYS A 3 18.60 -5.32 18.33
N GLU A 4 19.07 -4.38 17.52
CA GLU A 4 19.92 -3.30 18.04
C GLU A 4 19.00 -2.29 18.73
N LYS A 5 18.97 -2.35 20.06
CA LYS A 5 18.52 -1.25 20.93
C LYS A 5 19.52 -0.10 20.82
N GLY A 6 19.53 0.59 19.69
CA GLY A 6 20.07 1.93 19.60
C GLY A 6 18.92 2.89 19.90
N ASN A 7 18.99 3.63 21.00
CA ASN A 7 18.22 4.86 21.18
C ASN A 7 18.65 5.82 20.06
N SER A 8 18.13 5.61 18.85
CA SER A 8 18.43 6.42 17.69
C SER A 8 17.79 7.79 17.93
N MET A 9 18.53 8.85 17.61
CA MET A 9 18.00 10.22 17.58
C MET A 9 16.67 10.29 16.80
N ASP A 10 16.48 9.40 15.83
CA ASP A 10 15.26 9.26 15.04
C ASP A 10 14.04 8.83 15.87
N GLU A 11 14.18 7.94 16.85
CA GLU A 11 13.06 7.53 17.72
C GLU A 11 12.58 8.72 18.58
N ILE A 12 13.53 9.51 19.09
CA ILE A 12 13.24 10.72 19.87
C ILE A 12 12.57 11.78 18.99
N VAL A 13 13.06 11.99 17.77
CA VAL A 13 12.49 12.94 16.81
C VAL A 13 11.07 12.51 16.41
N GLN A 14 10.84 11.24 16.12
CA GLN A 14 9.51 10.72 15.81
C GLN A 14 8.57 10.87 17.02
N GLU A 15 9.01 10.60 18.24
CA GLU A 15 8.18 10.78 19.42
C GLU A 15 7.81 12.26 19.66
N VAL A 16 8.75 13.19 19.44
CA VAL A 16 8.49 14.63 19.51
C VAL A 16 7.50 15.07 18.43
N LEU A 17 7.68 14.61 17.19
CA LEU A 17 6.75 14.90 16.08
C LEU A 17 5.34 14.35 16.35
N TYR A 18 5.24 13.17 16.98
CA TYR A 18 3.97 12.59 17.40
C TYR A 18 3.29 13.46 18.47
N ARG A 19 4.04 13.87 19.51
CA ARG A 19 3.51 14.76 20.57
C ARG A 19 3.09 16.13 20.04
N LEU A 20 3.72 16.61 18.97
CA LEU A 20 3.35 17.83 18.25
C LEU A 20 2.17 17.64 17.27
N GLY A 21 1.62 16.42 17.16
CA GLY A 21 0.51 16.10 16.25
C GLY A 21 0.88 16.12 14.77
N LYS A 22 2.17 16.08 14.45
CA LYS A 22 2.69 16.16 13.07
C LYS A 22 2.72 14.81 12.36
N ILE A 23 2.77 13.72 13.12
CA ILE A 23 2.72 12.35 12.59
C ILE A 23 1.74 11.50 13.40
N GLN A 24 1.12 10.51 12.75
CA GLN A 24 0.25 9.54 13.42
C GLN A 24 1.06 8.33 13.89
N LYS A 25 0.70 7.81 15.06
CA LYS A 25 1.29 6.60 15.62
C LYS A 25 0.62 5.37 15.02
N ALA A 26 1.45 4.49 14.48
CA ALA A 26 1.07 3.25 13.85
C ALA A 26 1.57 2.06 14.68
N PHE A 27 0.76 1.01 14.77
CA PHE A 27 1.10 -0.20 15.50
C PHE A 27 1.44 -1.33 14.53
N VAL A 28 2.45 -2.13 14.88
CA VAL A 28 2.91 -3.33 14.14
C VAL A 28 3.15 -4.47 15.12
N ILE A 29 3.12 -5.72 14.67
CA ILE A 29 3.15 -6.89 15.54
C ILE A 29 4.55 -7.53 15.57
N GLU A 30 5.14 -7.72 16.76
CA GLU A 30 6.54 -8.20 16.94
C GLU A 30 6.83 -9.54 16.26
N GLU A 31 5.82 -10.42 16.17
CA GLU A 31 5.99 -11.81 15.71
C GLU A 31 5.89 -11.96 14.19
N VAL A 32 5.74 -10.88 13.44
CA VAL A 32 5.54 -10.95 11.98
C VAL A 32 6.59 -10.19 11.21
N GLU A 33 6.99 -10.75 10.07
CA GLU A 33 7.87 -10.08 9.13
C GLU A 33 7.08 -9.06 8.31
N TYR A 34 7.46 -7.79 8.46
CA TYR A 34 6.89 -6.69 7.69
C TYR A 34 7.80 -6.35 6.51
N PRO A 35 7.23 -6.08 5.32
CA PRO A 35 7.96 -5.48 4.22
C PRO A 35 8.68 -4.19 4.65
N SER A 36 9.92 -4.02 4.18
CA SER A 36 10.80 -2.92 4.61
C SER A 36 10.23 -1.53 4.34
N GLU A 37 9.31 -1.42 3.38
CA GLU A 37 8.69 -0.15 3.01
C GLU A 37 7.55 0.22 3.97
N ILE A 38 6.87 -0.75 4.60
CA ILE A 38 5.91 -0.46 5.68
C ILE A 38 6.64 0.21 6.85
N LEU A 39 7.84 -0.28 7.17
CA LEU A 39 8.67 0.27 8.23
C LEU A 39 9.17 1.69 7.93
N LYS A 40 9.27 2.06 6.66
CA LYS A 40 9.68 3.41 6.21
C LYS A 40 8.52 4.39 6.09
N ASN A 41 7.33 3.89 5.75
CA ASN A 41 6.15 4.72 5.45
C ASN A 41 5.32 5.02 6.70
N ALA A 42 5.41 4.20 7.73
CA ALA A 42 4.72 4.44 8.99
C ALA A 42 5.56 5.39 9.85
N GLY A 43 5.12 6.66 9.96
CA GLY A 43 5.91 7.73 10.57
C GLY A 43 6.46 7.41 11.96
N TYR A 44 5.63 6.94 12.89
CA TYR A 44 6.08 6.44 14.20
C TYR A 44 5.49 5.06 14.47
N LEU A 45 6.35 4.06 14.61
CA LEU A 45 5.97 2.67 14.79
C LEU A 45 6.11 2.22 16.23
N GLN A 46 5.05 1.65 16.79
CA GLN A 46 5.12 0.89 18.03
C GLN A 46 4.88 -0.58 17.77
N TRP A 47 5.83 -1.40 18.22
CA TRP A 47 5.72 -2.84 18.19
C TRP A 47 4.85 -3.35 19.34
N LEU A 48 3.89 -4.19 19.02
CA LEU A 48 2.98 -4.86 19.94
C LEU A 48 3.24 -6.35 19.96
N ARG A 49 3.13 -6.94 21.14
CA ARG A 49 3.07 -8.40 21.31
C ARG A 49 1.65 -8.93 21.23
N ASP A 50 0.70 -8.08 21.64
CA ASP A 50 -0.69 -8.44 21.76
C ASP A 50 -1.57 -7.30 21.23
N ILE A 51 -2.70 -7.67 20.66
CA ILE A 51 -3.72 -6.78 20.13
C ILE A 51 -4.71 -6.31 21.21
N GLU A 52 -4.66 -6.90 22.40
CA GLU A 52 -5.44 -6.47 23.56
C GLU A 52 -5.28 -4.97 23.86
N THR A 53 -4.07 -4.44 23.67
CA THR A 53 -3.75 -3.03 23.93
C THR A 53 -4.27 -2.04 22.89
N LEU A 54 -4.83 -2.53 21.78
CA LEU A 54 -5.41 -1.64 20.77
C LEU A 54 -6.79 -1.15 21.19
N GLU A 55 -7.01 0.15 21.00
CA GLU A 55 -8.28 0.82 21.27
C GLU A 55 -8.82 1.53 20.02
N LYS A 56 -10.10 1.88 20.07
CA LYS A 56 -10.78 2.60 18.99
C LYS A 56 -10.02 3.87 18.62
N GLY A 57 -9.82 4.10 17.32
CA GLY A 57 -9.09 5.26 16.79
C GLY A 57 -7.59 5.06 16.65
N MET A 58 -7.03 3.93 17.11
CA MET A 58 -5.66 3.53 16.78
C MET A 58 -5.55 3.00 15.35
N THR A 59 -4.33 2.96 14.82
CA THR A 59 -4.03 2.42 13.48
C THR A 59 -3.09 1.23 13.56
N LEU A 60 -3.54 0.06 13.13
CA LEU A 60 -2.75 -1.18 13.05
C LEU A 60 -2.30 -1.42 11.61
N TRP A 61 -1.02 -1.68 11.38
CA TRP A 61 -0.51 -2.11 10.09
C TRP A 61 -0.36 -3.63 10.04
N LEU A 62 -0.83 -4.21 8.93
CA LEU A 62 -0.67 -5.64 8.64
C LEU A 62 0.41 -5.86 7.55
N PRO A 63 1.16 -6.96 7.64
CA PRO A 63 2.30 -7.27 6.75
C PRO A 63 1.87 -7.70 5.34
N GLY A 64 0.61 -8.07 5.17
CA GLY A 64 0.04 -8.60 3.94
C GLY A 64 -1.19 -9.44 4.24
N MET A 65 -2.02 -9.67 3.23
CA MET A 65 -3.21 -10.50 3.38
C MET A 65 -3.46 -11.31 2.12
N THR A 66 -3.62 -12.62 2.30
CA THR A 66 -4.01 -13.50 1.19
C THR A 66 -5.50 -13.39 0.89
N ARG A 67 -5.89 -13.81 -0.31
CA ARG A 67 -7.31 -13.98 -0.67
C ARG A 67 -8.08 -14.85 0.32
N TYR A 68 -7.46 -15.93 0.80
CA TYR A 68 -8.08 -16.83 1.75
C TYR A 68 -8.39 -16.08 3.05
N GLN A 69 -7.39 -15.39 3.60
CA GLN A 69 -7.50 -14.62 4.84
C GLN A 69 -8.56 -13.52 4.74
N MET A 70 -8.56 -12.76 3.63
CA MET A 70 -9.58 -11.74 3.40
C MET A 70 -11.00 -12.34 3.45
N MET A 71 -11.21 -13.48 2.79
CA MET A 71 -12.49 -14.16 2.80
C MET A 71 -12.81 -14.75 4.18
N SER A 72 -11.83 -15.31 4.90
CA SER A 72 -12.03 -15.91 6.20
C SER A 72 -12.46 -14.85 7.24
N ILE A 73 -11.80 -13.68 7.22
CA ILE A 73 -12.17 -12.51 8.03
C ILE A 73 -13.56 -11.98 7.66
N ALA A 74 -13.85 -11.81 6.37
CA ALA A 74 -15.15 -11.29 5.93
C ALA A 74 -16.33 -12.19 6.33
N ASN A 75 -16.10 -13.50 6.44
CA ASN A 75 -17.10 -14.45 6.92
C ASN A 75 -17.10 -14.63 8.46
N GLY A 76 -16.23 -13.93 9.19
CA GLY A 76 -16.11 -14.04 10.64
C GLY A 76 -15.48 -15.35 11.12
N LEU A 77 -14.70 -16.02 10.27
CA LEU A 77 -14.09 -17.33 10.54
C LEU A 77 -12.57 -17.26 10.31
N PRO A 78 -11.81 -16.49 11.12
CA PRO A 78 -10.37 -16.41 10.97
C PRO A 78 -9.72 -17.76 11.30
N ASP A 79 -8.76 -18.16 10.49
CA ASP A 79 -8.10 -19.47 10.52
C ASP A 79 -6.63 -19.40 10.95
N ASP A 80 -6.05 -18.21 10.92
CA ASP A 80 -4.68 -17.94 11.32
C ASP A 80 -4.57 -16.68 12.19
N ARG A 81 -3.42 -16.49 12.83
CA ARG A 81 -3.20 -15.38 13.78
C ARG A 81 -3.34 -14.00 13.14
N VAL A 82 -2.89 -13.80 11.90
CA VAL A 82 -3.01 -12.50 11.20
C VAL A 82 -4.48 -12.20 10.92
N SER A 83 -5.24 -13.21 10.50
CA SER A 83 -6.69 -13.08 10.30
C SER A 83 -7.44 -12.79 11.60
N THR A 84 -7.07 -13.47 12.69
CA THR A 84 -7.63 -13.23 14.03
C THR A 84 -7.35 -11.80 14.49
N TRP A 85 -6.10 -11.36 14.37
CA TRP A 85 -5.70 -10.01 14.73
C TRP A 85 -6.44 -8.95 13.91
N CYS A 86 -6.56 -9.15 12.60
CA CYS A 86 -7.32 -8.25 11.75
C CYS A 86 -8.78 -8.14 12.22
N LEU A 87 -9.44 -9.27 12.43
CA LEU A 87 -10.84 -9.30 12.86
C LEU A 87 -11.02 -8.62 14.22
N GLU A 88 -10.19 -8.93 15.21
CA GLU A 88 -10.26 -8.36 16.55
C GLU A 88 -10.01 -6.83 16.54
N ALA A 89 -9.05 -6.35 15.74
CA ALA A 89 -8.84 -4.92 15.56
C ALA A 89 -10.08 -4.23 14.96
N LEU A 90 -10.65 -4.79 13.89
CA LEU A 90 -11.84 -4.24 13.25
C LEU A 90 -13.03 -4.20 14.22
N LEU A 91 -13.24 -5.26 15.01
CA LEU A 91 -14.30 -5.31 16.04
C LEU A 91 -14.12 -4.25 17.12
N LYS A 92 -12.88 -3.89 17.46
CA LYS A 92 -12.56 -2.80 18.41
C LYS A 92 -12.69 -1.40 17.79
N GLY A 93 -13.00 -1.29 16.49
CA GLY A 93 -13.03 -0.01 15.77
C GLY A 93 -11.64 0.60 15.56
N VAL A 94 -10.62 -0.24 15.51
CA VAL A 94 -9.25 0.13 15.13
C VAL A 94 -9.22 0.25 13.60
N THR A 95 -8.51 1.27 13.10
CA THR A 95 -8.25 1.36 11.66
C THR A 95 -7.15 0.37 11.29
N VAL A 96 -7.42 -0.57 10.39
CA VAL A 96 -6.43 -1.54 9.92
C VAL A 96 -5.89 -1.07 8.58
N CYS A 97 -4.59 -0.86 8.47
CA CYS A 97 -3.91 -0.44 7.25
C CYS A 97 -3.21 -1.64 6.60
N LEU A 98 -3.44 -1.80 5.31
CA LEU A 98 -2.83 -2.83 4.47
C LEU A 98 -2.39 -2.19 3.16
N ARG A 99 -1.21 -2.54 2.63
CA ARG A 99 -0.85 -2.06 1.29
C ARG A 99 -1.66 -2.80 0.24
N ARG A 100 -2.16 -2.08 -0.75
CA ARG A 100 -2.93 -2.69 -1.85
C ARG A 100 -2.13 -3.76 -2.59
N GLU A 101 -0.83 -3.58 -2.68
CA GLU A 101 0.11 -4.49 -3.35
C GLU A 101 0.33 -5.79 -2.58
N ASP A 102 0.12 -5.77 -1.26
CA ASP A 102 0.24 -6.97 -0.41
C ASP A 102 -1.07 -7.77 -0.37
N LEU A 103 -2.11 -7.30 -1.08
CA LEU A 103 -3.33 -8.04 -1.30
C LEU A 103 -3.17 -8.86 -2.57
N THR A 104 -2.97 -10.17 -2.40
CA THR A 104 -2.77 -11.09 -3.51
C THR A 104 -4.08 -11.33 -4.27
N PHE A 105 -4.53 -10.39 -5.11
CA PHE A 105 -5.72 -10.56 -5.94
C PHE A 105 -5.56 -11.66 -7.01
N LEU A 106 -6.67 -12.09 -7.62
CA LEU A 106 -6.64 -12.87 -8.86
C LEU A 106 -6.07 -12.00 -10.00
N PRO A 107 -5.33 -12.57 -10.96
CA PRO A 107 -4.94 -11.86 -12.16
C PRO A 107 -6.18 -11.31 -12.88
N GLU A 108 -6.07 -10.06 -13.33
CA GLU A 108 -7.11 -9.16 -13.89
C GLU A 108 -7.89 -9.69 -15.13
N ASN A 109 -7.74 -10.96 -15.50
CA ASN A 109 -8.20 -11.49 -16.79
C ASN A 109 -9.63 -12.08 -16.78
N HIS A 110 -10.42 -11.87 -15.72
CA HIS A 110 -11.78 -12.39 -15.65
C HIS A 110 -12.75 -11.32 -15.12
N GLU A 111 -13.10 -10.36 -15.97
CA GLU A 111 -13.95 -9.21 -15.65
C GLU A 111 -15.39 -9.57 -15.19
N ASP A 112 -15.79 -10.85 -15.21
CA ASP A 112 -17.16 -11.26 -14.82
C ASP A 112 -17.25 -12.61 -14.08
N SER A 113 -16.21 -13.01 -13.35
CA SER A 113 -16.29 -14.24 -12.55
C SER A 113 -17.16 -14.04 -11.29
N PRO A 114 -18.07 -14.97 -10.96
CA PRO A 114 -18.78 -14.98 -9.67
C PRO A 114 -17.83 -14.96 -8.45
N LEU A 115 -16.61 -15.51 -8.60
CA LEU A 115 -15.59 -15.47 -7.56
C LEU A 115 -15.05 -14.06 -7.35
N LEU A 116 -14.86 -13.30 -8.43
CA LEU A 116 -14.38 -11.92 -8.34
C LEU A 116 -15.39 -11.06 -7.59
N ARG A 117 -16.69 -11.21 -7.86
CA ARG A 117 -17.76 -10.50 -7.15
C ARG A 117 -17.71 -10.76 -5.65
N LYS A 118 -17.60 -12.02 -5.23
CA LYS A 118 -17.46 -12.37 -3.80
C LYS A 118 -16.23 -11.74 -3.15
N HIS A 119 -15.11 -11.67 -3.87
CA HIS A 119 -13.90 -11.01 -3.36
C HIS A 119 -14.09 -9.50 -3.22
N THR A 120 -14.74 -8.85 -4.18
CA THR A 120 -15.07 -7.43 -4.11
C THR A 120 -16.02 -7.13 -2.95
N GLU A 121 -17.09 -7.92 -2.79
CA GLU A 121 -18.04 -7.79 -1.68
C GLU A 121 -17.34 -7.95 -0.32
N ALA A 122 -16.47 -8.95 -0.19
CA ALA A 122 -15.68 -9.13 1.03
C ALA A 122 -14.76 -7.93 1.31
N LEU A 123 -14.11 -7.39 0.30
CA LEU A 123 -13.27 -6.21 0.44
C LEU A 123 -14.09 -4.97 0.85
N GLU A 124 -15.23 -4.75 0.20
CA GLU A 124 -16.16 -3.66 0.53
C GLU A 124 -16.63 -3.75 1.99
N LEU A 125 -16.99 -4.95 2.45
CA LEU A 125 -17.36 -5.20 3.84
C LEU A 125 -16.23 -4.83 4.81
N LEU A 126 -15.01 -5.28 4.54
CA LEU A 126 -13.85 -5.00 5.39
C LEU A 126 -13.48 -3.52 5.38
N THR A 127 -13.53 -2.87 4.22
CA THR A 127 -13.26 -1.43 4.11
C THR A 127 -14.31 -0.58 4.82
N GLY A 128 -15.59 -0.96 4.72
CA GLY A 128 -16.67 -0.36 5.51
C GLY A 128 -16.51 -0.55 7.02
N SER A 129 -15.78 -1.59 7.43
CA SER A 129 -15.53 -1.92 8.84
C SER A 129 -14.26 -1.28 9.43
N GLY A 130 -13.44 -0.61 8.60
CA GLY A 130 -12.23 0.08 9.06
C GLY A 130 -10.92 -0.37 8.41
N LEU A 131 -10.95 -1.29 7.43
CA LEU A 131 -9.78 -1.63 6.62
C LEU A 131 -9.48 -0.48 5.63
N LYS A 132 -8.26 0.04 5.66
CA LYS A 132 -7.75 1.04 4.72
C LYS A 132 -6.67 0.43 3.85
N LEU A 133 -6.91 0.46 2.54
CA LEU A 133 -5.88 0.13 1.56
C LEU A 133 -5.01 1.35 1.30
N VAL A 134 -3.71 1.23 1.56
CA VAL A 134 -2.72 2.27 1.32
C VAL A 134 -1.96 1.95 0.04
N GLU A 135 -1.84 2.93 -0.85
CA GLU A 135 -0.97 2.83 -2.03
C GLU A 135 0.44 3.29 -1.66
N ASN A 136 1.48 2.64 -2.23
CA ASN A 136 2.87 3.05 -1.99
C ASN A 136 3.16 4.52 -2.39
N ASN A 137 2.30 5.13 -3.21
CA ASN A 137 2.48 6.49 -3.72
C ASN A 137 1.86 7.59 -2.83
N ALA A 138 1.27 7.26 -1.67
CA ALA A 138 0.59 8.24 -0.83
C ALA A 138 1.52 9.31 -0.18
N PHE A 139 2.84 9.22 -0.37
CA PHE A 139 3.81 10.25 0.05
C PHE A 139 4.68 10.82 -1.09
N GLU A 140 4.52 10.37 -2.35
CA GLU A 140 5.19 11.01 -3.51
C GLU A 140 4.28 11.99 -4.26
N ALA A 141 3.02 12.17 -3.85
CA ALA A 141 2.03 12.99 -4.54
C ALA A 141 1.90 14.45 -4.04
N GLU A 142 2.85 14.95 -3.24
CA GLU A 142 2.92 16.38 -2.89
C GLU A 142 3.95 17.18 -3.71
N LYS A 143 4.53 16.60 -4.77
CA LYS A 143 5.31 17.38 -5.74
C LYS A 143 4.81 17.16 -7.16
N ASP A 144 4.41 18.29 -7.75
CA ASP A 144 3.95 18.51 -9.12
C ASP A 144 2.55 18.01 -9.47
N GLN A 145 1.58 18.75 -8.93
CA GLN A 145 0.35 19.05 -9.65
C GLN A 145 0.67 19.88 -10.91
N SER A 146 1.07 19.18 -11.97
CA SER A 146 0.50 19.47 -13.27
C SER A 146 0.16 18.13 -13.91
N GLU A 147 -1.12 17.84 -14.08
CA GLU A 147 -1.64 16.59 -14.68
C GLU A 147 -1.09 16.31 -16.10
N SER A 148 -0.29 17.22 -16.64
CA SER A 148 0.40 17.13 -17.92
C SER A 148 1.78 16.47 -17.87
N PHE A 149 2.53 16.46 -16.76
CA PHE A 149 3.96 16.09 -16.76
C PHE A 149 4.31 15.04 -15.69
N LEU A 150 5.06 14.00 -16.07
CA LEU A 150 5.46 12.89 -15.19
C LEU A 150 6.94 12.53 -15.36
N TYR A 151 7.65 12.28 -14.26
CA TYR A 151 9.03 11.77 -14.30
C TYR A 151 9.10 10.27 -13.98
N TYR A 152 9.79 9.48 -14.81
CA TYR A 152 9.87 8.02 -14.69
C TYR A 152 11.30 7.50 -14.53
N ARG A 153 11.56 6.85 -13.40
CA ARG A 153 12.90 6.42 -12.96
C ARG A 153 13.09 4.91 -12.78
N LYS A 154 12.16 4.08 -13.23
CA LYS A 154 12.28 2.61 -13.07
C LYS A 154 13.08 2.00 -14.22
N LYS A 155 13.79 0.91 -13.96
CA LYS A 155 14.66 0.23 -14.94
C LYS A 155 13.97 -0.21 -16.24
N LEU A 156 12.67 -0.49 -16.22
CA LEU A 156 11.93 -1.01 -17.37
C LEU A 156 10.57 -0.32 -17.50
N LEU A 157 10.35 0.34 -18.64
CA LEU A 157 9.05 0.84 -19.04
C LEU A 157 8.34 -0.18 -19.94
N ASN A 158 7.28 -0.78 -19.41
CA ASN A 158 6.43 -1.75 -20.11
C ASN A 158 5.12 -1.13 -20.61
N GLU A 159 4.45 -1.86 -21.50
CA GLU A 159 3.19 -1.44 -22.11
C GLU A 159 2.09 -1.12 -21.09
N LYS A 160 1.97 -1.94 -20.03
CA LYS A 160 0.98 -1.75 -18.96
C LYS A 160 1.12 -0.36 -18.32
N THR A 161 2.36 0.07 -18.05
CA THR A 161 2.64 1.38 -17.46
C THR A 161 2.24 2.51 -18.41
N ALA A 162 2.60 2.40 -19.69
CA ALA A 162 2.26 3.41 -20.70
C ALA A 162 0.73 3.52 -20.92
N ARG A 163 -0.01 2.41 -20.91
CA ARG A 163 -1.48 2.42 -21.02
C ARG A 163 -2.14 3.12 -19.83
N ASN A 164 -1.62 2.92 -18.62
CA ASN A 164 -2.11 3.60 -17.43
C ASN A 164 -1.94 5.13 -17.54
N TRP A 165 -0.82 5.60 -18.08
CA TRP A 165 -0.62 7.04 -18.31
C TRP A 165 -1.58 7.64 -19.32
N LYS A 166 -1.89 6.89 -20.39
CA LYS A 166 -2.91 7.28 -21.36
C LYS A 166 -4.28 7.41 -20.69
N GLN A 167 -4.66 6.48 -19.82
CA GLN A 167 -5.91 6.53 -19.05
C GLN A 167 -5.94 7.72 -18.07
N LYS A 168 -4.78 8.10 -17.53
CA LYS A 168 -4.61 9.24 -16.62
C LYS A 168 -4.39 10.59 -17.33
N ALA A 169 -4.55 10.65 -18.65
CA ALA A 169 -4.41 11.86 -19.47
C ALA A 169 -3.05 12.59 -19.35
N VAL A 170 -1.97 11.85 -19.03
CA VAL A 170 -0.61 12.40 -18.98
C VAL A 170 -0.18 12.84 -20.39
N LYS A 171 0.35 14.06 -20.53
CA LYS A 171 0.74 14.63 -21.84
C LYS A 171 2.24 14.53 -22.12
N GLU A 172 3.05 14.51 -21.08
CA GLU A 172 4.50 14.55 -21.16
C GLU A 172 5.13 13.67 -20.09
N VAL A 173 6.14 12.89 -20.48
CA VAL A 173 6.88 12.00 -19.59
C VAL A 173 8.37 12.17 -19.82
N MET A 174 9.10 12.53 -18.78
CA MET A 174 10.56 12.51 -18.81
C MET A 174 11.06 11.18 -18.24
N ILE A 175 11.88 10.45 -19.00
CA ILE A 175 12.30 9.08 -18.70
C ILE A 175 13.80 9.08 -18.37
N ASP A 176 14.17 8.47 -17.24
CA ASP A 176 15.58 8.30 -16.87
C ASP A 176 16.35 7.55 -17.97
N PRO A 177 17.55 8.00 -18.40
CA PRO A 177 18.35 7.39 -19.46
C PRO A 177 18.58 5.88 -19.30
N LYS A 178 18.71 5.41 -18.05
CA LYS A 178 18.98 4.01 -17.70
C LYS A 178 17.74 3.13 -17.85
N THR A 179 16.57 3.72 -18.09
CA THR A 179 15.31 3.01 -18.32
C THR A 179 15.30 2.35 -19.69
N ILE A 180 15.05 1.06 -19.72
CA ILE A 180 14.76 0.32 -20.95
C ILE A 180 13.29 0.56 -21.30
N VAL A 181 13.03 1.17 -22.47
CA VAL A 181 11.68 1.34 -22.99
C VAL A 181 11.39 0.19 -23.94
N THR A 182 10.40 -0.65 -23.60
CA THR A 182 9.99 -1.76 -24.47
C THR A 182 9.33 -1.22 -25.76
N PRO A 183 9.44 -1.93 -26.91
CA PRO A 183 8.83 -1.49 -28.16
C PRO A 183 7.32 -1.21 -28.02
N LEU A 184 6.60 -2.12 -27.35
CA LEU A 184 5.16 -1.98 -27.09
C LEU A 184 4.84 -0.75 -26.22
N ALA A 185 5.68 -0.43 -25.22
CA ALA A 185 5.50 0.81 -24.47
C ALA A 185 5.71 2.05 -25.34
N ALA A 186 6.74 2.05 -26.20
CA ALA A 186 7.02 3.15 -27.11
C ALA A 186 5.90 3.37 -28.14
N ASP A 187 5.23 2.29 -28.56
CA ASP A 187 4.07 2.36 -29.46
C ASP A 187 2.86 2.98 -28.74
N VAL A 188 2.57 2.55 -27.51
CA VAL A 188 1.48 3.13 -26.69
C VAL A 188 1.70 4.61 -26.39
N LEU A 189 2.94 5.03 -26.08
CA LEU A 189 3.27 6.45 -25.89
C LEU A 189 3.02 7.28 -27.16
N ARG A 190 3.39 6.74 -28.33
CA ARG A 190 3.17 7.39 -29.64
C ARG A 190 1.69 7.49 -29.98
N GLU A 191 0.93 6.41 -29.82
CA GLU A 191 -0.52 6.39 -30.04
C GLU A 191 -1.27 7.32 -29.09
N GLY A 192 -0.81 7.43 -27.83
CA GLY A 192 -1.38 8.33 -26.83
C GLY A 192 -1.00 9.80 -27.01
N GLN A 193 -0.17 10.14 -28.01
CA GLN A 193 0.42 11.47 -28.19
C GLN A 193 1.14 11.99 -26.94
N ILE A 194 1.70 11.10 -26.14
CA ILE A 194 2.45 11.44 -24.93
C ILE A 194 3.87 11.82 -25.37
N LYS A 195 4.25 13.08 -25.18
CA LYS A 195 5.63 13.52 -25.44
C LYS A 195 6.56 12.84 -24.46
N TRP A 196 7.66 12.27 -24.95
CA TRP A 196 8.66 11.70 -24.06
C TRP A 196 10.07 11.96 -24.54
N CYS A 197 10.95 12.19 -23.59
CA CYS A 197 12.38 12.35 -23.79
C CYS A 197 13.14 11.46 -22.80
N LYS A 198 14.35 11.07 -23.22
CA LYS A 198 15.37 10.54 -22.33
C LYS A 198 16.38 11.66 -22.09
N GLU A 199 16.68 11.91 -20.84
CA GLU A 199 17.82 12.76 -20.46
C GLU A 199 19.15 12.06 -20.76
#